data_AF-A0A7S3JPT3-F1
#
_entry.id   AF-A0A7S3JPT3-F1
#
_cell.length_a   1.000
_cell.length_b   1.000
_cell.length_c   1.000
_cell.angle_alpha   90.00
_cell.angle_beta   90.00
_cell.angle_gamma   90.00
#
_symmetry.space_group_name_H-M   'P 1'
#
loop_
_entity.id
_entity.type
_entity.pdbx_description
1 polymer ?
#
loop_
_entity_poly.entity_id
_entity_poly.type
_entity_poly.pdbx_seq_one_letter_code
_entity_poly.pdbx_strand_id
1 'polypeptide(L)'
;MAEGSPKLDELDDEDDIENFEVPSSKPEEFRPRPNPSQPINPVTPVTPVKICAHELAKEFCLPTGIAEEFIKSTETLARRYWLIDNSASMTSQDGHRYMNDSDGGGHRMDRSTRWDELKDTLHFVGRMAIKLQAWTEFRLINKPPNHSGYIRLGLGENDEVDLLMKFLETIPLGHTPLCTCLKNLENDIKRHAEQVKDLEGKYICVVISTDGEPTDVAQSKWQETVVQIFINLLHKLANGVKTHILIRPCTDVDNIVKFWNDIDKNLDASSKGFDEFSLDVLDDLAGECKDVMDKTPWLTYGPELHRLREWGVLGRIFDDIDESPINIANLVDIIGIIFGSQVTDTLPPPQGQKKDSWGKFLQHVSVAQDNLKERGNTFNAVKNEITPWIDLKKLDEKFKPKKKKSFTRLICYSDI
;
A
#
# COMPACT_ATOMS: atom_id res chain seq x y z
N MET A 1 38.62 7.28 -52.96
CA MET A 1 39.31 8.56 -52.76
C MET A 1 38.82 9.10 -51.44
N ALA A 2 39.75 9.21 -50.50
CA ALA A 2 39.52 9.62 -49.12
C ALA A 2 39.47 11.15 -49.02
N GLU A 3 38.70 11.66 -48.05
CA GLU A 3 38.82 12.96 -47.35
C GLU A 3 37.50 13.16 -46.57
N GLY A 4 37.43 13.54 -45.30
CA GLY A 4 38.43 13.83 -44.28
C GLY A 4 37.67 14.01 -42.94
N SER A 5 38.14 13.34 -41.89
CA SER A 5 37.60 13.45 -40.53
C SER A 5 38.11 14.72 -39.83
N PRO A 6 37.33 15.38 -38.94
CA PRO A 6 37.82 16.52 -38.17
C PRO A 6 38.72 16.05 -37.02
N LYS A 7 39.78 16.85 -36.79
CA LYS A 7 40.73 16.72 -35.67
C LYS A 7 40.04 17.05 -34.34
N LEU A 8 40.26 16.20 -33.34
CA LEU A 8 40.10 16.53 -31.93
C LEU A 8 41.39 17.22 -31.49
N ASP A 9 41.28 18.51 -31.15
CA ASP A 9 42.35 19.23 -30.47
C ASP A 9 42.27 18.93 -28.96
N GLU A 10 43.46 18.69 -28.41
CA GLU A 10 43.77 18.46 -27.00
C GLU A 10 43.40 19.70 -26.17
N LEU A 11 42.66 19.49 -25.08
CA LEU A 11 42.52 20.45 -23.98
C LEU A 11 43.08 19.77 -22.73
N ASP A 12 44.36 20.04 -22.49
CA ASP A 12 45.01 19.91 -21.19
C ASP A 12 44.60 21.13 -20.35
N ASP A 13 43.75 20.91 -19.35
CA ASP A 13 43.52 21.83 -18.23
C ASP A 13 43.37 20.97 -16.95
N GLU A 14 44.46 20.32 -16.56
CA GLU A 14 44.69 19.92 -15.15
C GLU A 14 45.37 21.11 -14.47
N ASP A 15 44.58 21.92 -13.75
CA ASP A 15 44.98 22.72 -12.57
C ASP A 15 43.89 23.77 -12.29
N ASP A 16 42.95 23.45 -11.39
CA ASP A 16 42.23 24.40 -10.51
C ASP A 16 41.03 23.70 -9.83
N ILE A 17 41.32 22.76 -8.93
CA ILE A 17 40.35 22.31 -7.90
C ILE A 17 41.03 22.44 -6.54
N GLU A 18 41.25 23.68 -6.10
CA GLU A 18 41.51 23.97 -4.69
C GLU A 18 40.45 24.93 -4.14
N ASN A 19 39.88 24.52 -2.99
CA ASN A 19 39.09 25.31 -2.04
C ASN A 19 37.61 25.59 -2.38
N PHE A 20 36.80 24.53 -2.35
CA PHE A 20 35.41 24.65 -1.90
C PHE A 20 35.36 24.50 -0.37
N GLU A 21 35.35 25.62 0.36
CA GLU A 21 35.07 25.62 1.79
C GLU A 21 33.62 25.19 2.03
N VAL A 22 33.44 23.97 2.55
CA VAL A 22 32.15 23.46 3.01
C VAL A 22 31.76 24.25 4.28
N PRO A 23 30.55 24.83 4.36
CA PRO A 23 30.11 25.53 5.56
C PRO A 23 30.08 24.57 6.75
N SER A 24 30.92 24.84 7.75
CA SER A 24 30.93 24.18 9.06
C SER A 24 29.65 24.54 9.85
N SER A 25 28.52 23.96 9.48
CA SER A 25 27.36 23.88 10.38
C SER A 25 27.60 22.77 11.39
N LYS A 26 27.58 23.11 12.68
CA LYS A 26 27.64 22.13 13.78
C LYS A 26 26.58 21.03 13.53
N PRO A 27 26.92 19.75 13.70
CA PRO A 27 25.93 18.68 13.59
C PRO A 27 24.86 18.92 14.66
N GLU A 28 23.60 19.09 14.23
CA GLU A 28 22.44 18.95 15.09
C GLU A 28 22.55 17.58 15.79
N GLU A 29 22.51 17.58 17.12
CA GLU A 29 22.53 16.35 17.91
C GLU A 29 21.29 15.51 17.57
N PHE A 30 21.47 14.58 16.64
CA PHE A 30 20.49 13.55 16.32
C PHE A 30 20.22 12.75 17.59
N ARG A 31 18.95 12.72 18.03
CA ARG A 31 18.55 12.06 19.27
C ARG A 31 19.11 10.62 19.27
N PRO A 32 19.96 10.23 20.25
CA PRO A 32 20.45 8.86 20.34
C PRO A 32 19.25 7.92 20.46
N ARG A 33 19.43 6.66 20.01
CA ARG A 33 18.43 5.60 20.25
C ARG A 33 17.99 5.69 21.72
N PRO A 34 16.67 5.66 22.02
CA PRO A 34 16.22 5.45 23.38
C PRO A 34 16.99 4.26 23.91
N ASN A 35 17.64 4.44 25.06
CA ASN A 35 18.31 3.35 25.77
C ASN A 35 17.31 2.17 25.81
N PRO A 36 17.69 0.90 25.58
CA PRO A 36 16.76 -0.23 25.68
C PRO A 36 15.98 -0.29 27.01
N SER A 37 16.49 0.41 28.04
CA SER A 37 15.92 0.62 29.37
C SER A 37 15.08 1.90 29.54
N GLN A 38 14.95 2.77 28.54
CA GLN A 38 14.03 3.89 28.60
C GLN A 38 12.59 3.38 28.46
N PRO A 39 11.66 3.82 29.33
CA PRO A 39 10.27 3.43 29.24
C PRO A 39 9.73 3.86 27.88
N ILE A 40 9.25 2.88 27.11
CA ILE A 40 8.47 3.13 25.90
C ILE A 40 7.26 3.95 26.36
N ASN A 41 7.01 5.10 25.72
CA ASN A 41 5.80 5.88 26.00
C ASN A 41 4.62 4.89 25.99
N PRO A 42 3.81 4.84 27.07
CA PRO A 42 2.65 3.95 27.09
C PRO A 42 1.84 4.19 25.82
N VAL A 43 1.08 3.19 25.38
CA VAL A 43 -0.06 3.44 24.48
C VAL A 43 -1.03 4.31 25.28
N THR A 44 -0.71 5.59 25.46
CA THR A 44 -1.72 6.58 25.75
C THR A 44 -2.61 6.51 24.54
N PRO A 45 -3.90 6.15 24.70
CA PRO A 45 -4.85 6.28 23.61
C PRO A 45 -4.75 7.75 23.21
N VAL A 46 -4.12 8.00 22.06
CA VAL A 46 -4.18 9.34 21.47
C VAL A 46 -5.67 9.56 21.30
N THR A 47 -6.19 10.60 21.93
CA THR A 47 -7.61 10.91 21.80
C THR A 47 -7.86 11.04 20.30
N PRO A 48 -8.75 10.21 19.69
CA PRO A 48 -8.88 10.19 18.26
C PRO A 48 -9.08 11.61 17.75
N VAL A 49 -8.21 12.06 16.85
CA VAL A 49 -8.40 13.38 16.25
C VAL A 49 -9.76 13.33 15.59
N LYS A 50 -10.65 14.24 15.99
CA LYS A 50 -11.96 14.38 15.36
C LYS A 50 -11.78 15.03 13.99
N ILE A 51 -11.25 14.27 13.05
CA ILE A 51 -11.16 14.64 11.64
C ILE A 51 -12.39 14.08 10.96
N CYS A 52 -13.11 14.92 10.24
CA CYS A 52 -14.20 14.43 9.41
C CYS A 52 -13.64 13.92 8.08
N ALA A 53 -14.23 12.84 7.55
CA ALA A 53 -13.79 12.24 6.29
C ALA A 53 -13.75 13.24 5.13
N HIS A 54 -14.65 14.23 5.12
CA HIS A 54 -14.66 15.27 4.09
C HIS A 54 -13.40 16.14 4.09
N GLU A 55 -12.87 16.49 5.26
CA GLU A 55 -11.64 17.28 5.39
C GLU A 55 -10.44 16.46 4.89
N LEU A 56 -10.33 15.21 5.34
CA LEU A 56 -9.25 14.32 4.93
C LEU A 56 -9.30 14.03 3.42
N ALA A 57 -10.49 13.73 2.90
CA ALA A 57 -10.73 13.55 1.48
C ALA A 57 -10.28 14.77 0.67
N LYS A 58 -10.48 15.99 1.20
CA LYS A 58 -10.05 17.21 0.52
C LYS A 58 -8.55 17.41 0.53
N GLU A 59 -7.91 17.18 1.65
CA GLU A 59 -6.47 17.37 1.78
C GLU A 59 -5.66 16.37 0.96
N PHE A 60 -6.12 15.11 0.89
CA PHE A 60 -5.43 14.02 0.20
C PHE A 60 -6.05 13.66 -1.16
N CYS A 61 -6.99 14.46 -1.66
CA CYS A 61 -7.70 14.23 -2.92
C CYS A 61 -8.37 12.85 -3.03
N LEU A 62 -8.85 12.29 -1.91
CA LEU A 62 -9.50 10.97 -1.86
C LEU A 62 -11.01 11.05 -2.09
N PRO A 63 -11.64 9.98 -2.61
CA PRO A 63 -13.06 9.74 -2.40
C PRO A 63 -13.42 9.71 -0.91
N THR A 64 -14.63 10.15 -0.57
CA THR A 64 -15.07 10.25 0.83
C THR A 64 -15.06 8.89 1.53
N GLY A 65 -15.47 7.81 0.86
CA GLY A 65 -15.44 6.47 1.45
C GLY A 65 -14.04 5.98 1.77
N ILE A 66 -13.06 6.27 0.89
CA ILE A 66 -11.67 5.87 1.13
C ILE A 66 -11.13 6.62 2.34
N ALA A 67 -11.45 7.91 2.46
CA ALA A 67 -11.11 8.70 3.65
C ALA A 67 -11.80 8.17 4.93
N GLU A 68 -13.04 7.69 4.85
CA GLU A 68 -13.73 7.02 5.96
C GLU A 68 -12.97 5.74 6.38
N GLU A 69 -12.51 4.93 5.43
CA GLU A 69 -11.74 3.71 5.74
C GLU A 69 -10.37 4.02 6.35
N PHE A 70 -9.67 5.08 5.91
CA PHE A 70 -8.45 5.55 6.60
C PHE A 70 -8.73 5.91 8.06
N ILE A 71 -9.78 6.68 8.34
CA ILE A 71 -10.16 7.07 9.70
C ILE A 71 -10.53 5.85 10.53
N LYS A 72 -11.43 5.01 10.02
CA LYS A 72 -11.89 3.77 10.67
C LYS A 72 -10.74 2.80 10.95
N SER A 73 -9.74 2.74 10.08
CA SER A 73 -8.57 1.89 10.31
C SER A 73 -7.83 2.25 11.60
N THR A 74 -7.85 3.51 12.05
CA THR A 74 -7.21 3.91 13.33
C THR A 74 -7.88 3.26 14.56
N GLU A 75 -9.12 2.80 14.41
CA GLU A 75 -9.87 2.09 15.45
C GLU A 75 -9.46 0.62 15.57
N THR A 76 -8.81 0.04 14.58
CA THR A 76 -8.41 -1.39 14.57
C THR A 76 -6.90 -1.57 14.43
N LEU A 77 -6.22 -0.70 13.71
CA LEU A 77 -4.77 -0.69 13.60
C LEU A 77 -4.15 0.04 14.80
N ALA A 78 -3.44 -0.69 15.65
CA ALA A 78 -2.75 -0.10 16.79
C ALA A 78 -1.42 0.54 16.40
N ARG A 79 -0.65 -0.12 15.53
CA ARG A 79 0.69 0.31 15.13
C ARG A 79 1.01 -0.11 13.71
N ARG A 80 1.74 0.74 13.01
CA ARG A 80 2.28 0.46 11.68
C ARG A 80 3.81 0.51 11.71
N TYR A 81 4.43 -0.53 11.17
CA TYR A 81 5.87 -0.59 10.95
C TYR A 81 6.15 -0.71 9.47
N TRP A 82 7.14 0.01 9.00
CA TRP A 82 7.66 -0.08 7.64
C TRP A 82 9.13 -0.45 7.70
N LEU A 83 9.45 -1.64 7.22
CA LEU A 83 10.82 -2.04 6.97
C LEU A 83 11.13 -1.74 5.50
N ILE A 84 12.02 -0.80 5.29
CA ILE A 84 12.26 -0.17 3.99
C ILE A 84 13.62 -0.60 3.48
N ASP A 85 13.65 -1.31 2.37
CA ASP A 85 14.89 -1.54 1.65
C ASP A 85 15.38 -0.23 1.02
N ASN A 86 16.62 0.09 1.36
CA ASN A 86 17.40 1.17 0.79
C ASN A 86 18.78 0.64 0.39
N SER A 87 18.84 -0.59 -0.12
CA SER A 87 20.03 -1.19 -0.72
C SER A 87 20.37 -0.52 -2.06
N ALA A 88 21.58 -0.76 -2.59
CA ALA A 88 22.00 -0.13 -3.83
C ALA A 88 21.12 -0.50 -5.05
N SER A 89 20.48 -1.67 -5.05
CA SER A 89 19.62 -2.14 -6.15
C SER A 89 18.34 -1.32 -6.29
N MET A 90 17.91 -0.61 -5.24
CA MET A 90 16.80 0.35 -5.28
C MET A 90 17.05 1.56 -6.19
N THR A 91 18.27 1.74 -6.71
CA THR A 91 18.61 2.78 -7.71
C THR A 91 18.29 2.37 -9.15
N SER A 92 17.82 1.13 -9.36
CA SER A 92 17.43 0.63 -10.69
C SER A 92 16.26 1.44 -11.27
N GLN A 93 16.31 1.70 -12.58
CA GLN A 93 15.41 2.60 -13.33
C GLN A 93 14.15 1.89 -13.90
N ASP A 94 13.66 0.91 -13.15
CA ASP A 94 12.47 0.12 -13.45
C ASP A 94 11.33 0.38 -12.45
N GLY A 95 11.37 1.49 -11.72
CA GLY A 95 10.24 1.94 -10.91
C GLY A 95 9.17 2.64 -11.73
N HIS A 96 7.91 2.49 -11.31
CA HIS A 96 6.71 3.00 -11.99
C HIS A 96 6.02 4.06 -11.14
N ARG A 97 6.51 5.30 -11.25
CA ARG A 97 6.03 6.42 -10.45
C ARG A 97 4.77 7.04 -11.03
N TYR A 98 3.72 7.14 -10.23
CA TYR A 98 2.52 7.90 -10.56
C TYR A 98 2.74 9.39 -10.30
N MET A 99 2.54 10.21 -11.33
CA MET A 99 2.67 11.66 -11.26
C MET A 99 1.31 12.33 -11.49
N ASN A 100 0.98 13.28 -10.62
CA ASN A 100 -0.16 14.17 -10.79
C ASN A 100 0.36 15.61 -10.93
N ASP A 101 0.54 16.07 -12.17
CA ASP A 101 1.04 17.43 -12.42
C ASP A 101 -0.10 18.44 -12.22
N SER A 102 -0.09 19.11 -11.07
CA SER A 102 -1.01 20.21 -10.76
C SER A 102 -0.93 21.38 -11.73
N ASP A 103 0.17 21.51 -12.48
CA ASP A 103 0.45 22.59 -13.44
C ASP A 103 -0.08 22.31 -14.86
N GLY A 104 -1.08 21.42 -15.00
CA GLY A 104 -1.75 21.13 -16.27
C GLY A 104 -1.12 20.00 -17.10
N GLY A 105 -0.12 19.31 -16.54
CA GLY A 105 0.52 18.14 -17.17
C GLY A 105 -0.29 16.85 -17.10
N GLY A 106 -1.41 16.85 -16.36
CA GLY A 106 -2.29 15.70 -16.22
C GLY A 106 -1.70 14.56 -15.38
N HIS A 107 -2.38 13.42 -15.43
CA HIS A 107 -1.99 12.20 -14.73
C HIS A 107 -1.20 11.28 -15.66
N ARG A 108 -0.07 10.76 -15.19
CA ARG A 108 0.74 9.79 -15.97
C ARG A 108 1.52 8.84 -15.08
N MET A 109 1.89 7.70 -15.64
CA MET A 109 2.98 6.87 -15.13
C MET A 109 4.31 7.32 -15.75
N ASP A 110 5.34 7.48 -14.92
CA ASP A 110 6.68 7.83 -15.34
C ASP A 110 7.70 6.78 -14.89
N ARG A 111 8.75 6.59 -15.69
CA ARG A 111 9.86 5.72 -15.30
C ARG A 111 10.72 6.44 -14.29
N SER A 112 11.10 5.74 -13.24
CA SER A 112 11.89 6.31 -12.15
C SER A 112 12.75 5.23 -11.49
N THR A 113 13.48 5.60 -10.45
CA THR A 113 14.09 4.59 -9.60
C THR A 113 13.05 3.91 -8.71
N ARG A 114 13.28 2.65 -8.35
CA ARG A 114 12.48 1.94 -7.32
C ARG A 114 12.38 2.77 -6.03
N TRP A 115 13.48 3.44 -5.66
CA TRP A 115 13.53 4.33 -4.51
C TRP A 115 12.64 5.57 -4.67
N ASP A 116 12.63 6.22 -5.83
CA ASP A 116 11.80 7.40 -6.07
C ASP A 116 10.30 7.07 -6.02
N GLU A 117 9.91 5.94 -6.60
CA GLU A 117 8.54 5.43 -6.49
C GLU A 117 8.18 5.17 -5.01
N LEU A 118 9.04 4.44 -4.28
CA LEU A 118 8.80 4.14 -2.87
C LEU A 118 8.75 5.40 -2.00
N LYS A 119 9.56 6.43 -2.28
CA LYS A 119 9.50 7.71 -1.56
C LYS A 119 8.14 8.37 -1.67
N ASP A 120 7.46 8.30 -2.82
CA ASP A 120 6.11 8.82 -2.96
C ASP A 120 5.12 8.08 -2.06
N THR A 121 5.25 6.74 -1.96
CA THR A 121 4.48 5.93 -0.99
C THR A 121 4.73 6.42 0.43
N LEU A 122 6.00 6.47 0.83
CA LEU A 122 6.40 6.81 2.20
C LEU A 122 5.98 8.23 2.57
N HIS A 123 6.08 9.18 1.63
CA HIS A 123 5.61 10.54 1.81
C HIS A 123 4.09 10.59 2.05
N PHE A 124 3.30 9.91 1.21
CA PHE A 124 1.85 9.83 1.40
C PHE A 124 1.49 9.22 2.77
N VAL A 125 2.04 8.05 3.07
CA VAL A 125 1.77 7.32 4.32
C VAL A 125 2.22 8.13 5.53
N GLY A 126 3.39 8.77 5.47
CA GLY A 126 3.90 9.60 6.56
C GLY A 126 3.00 10.81 6.83
N ARG A 127 2.56 11.51 5.78
CA ARG A 127 1.61 12.62 5.93
C ARG A 127 0.25 12.17 6.47
N MET A 128 -0.25 11.03 5.99
CA MET A 128 -1.49 10.43 6.48
C MET A 128 -1.39 10.07 7.96
N ALA A 129 -0.26 9.48 8.39
CA ALA A 129 0.03 9.16 9.78
C ALA A 129 0.05 10.38 10.70
N ILE A 130 0.73 11.45 10.28
CA ILE A 130 0.75 12.72 11.01
C ILE A 130 -0.66 13.28 11.14
N LYS A 131 -1.39 13.35 10.02
CA LYS A 131 -2.76 13.91 9.99
C LYS A 131 -3.69 13.14 10.93
N LEU A 132 -3.69 11.82 10.86
CA LEU A 132 -4.56 10.97 11.67
C LEU A 132 -4.05 10.75 13.11
N GLN A 133 -2.85 11.25 13.43
CA GLN A 133 -2.11 10.88 14.65
C GLN A 133 -2.05 9.35 14.85
N ALA A 134 -1.77 8.65 13.75
CA ALA A 134 -1.69 7.20 13.70
C ALA A 134 -0.22 6.78 13.82
N TRP A 135 0.13 6.10 14.92
CA TRP A 135 1.50 5.70 15.21
C TRP A 135 2.09 4.87 14.06
N THR A 136 3.12 5.42 13.41
CA THR A 136 3.81 4.80 12.29
C THR A 136 5.32 4.93 12.45
N GLU A 137 6.04 3.82 12.33
CA GLU A 137 7.51 3.80 12.36
C GLU A 137 8.07 3.38 11.00
N PHE A 138 8.91 4.24 10.41
CA PHE A 138 9.69 3.93 9.22
C PHE A 138 11.10 3.54 9.61
N ARG A 139 11.59 2.41 9.13
CA ARG A 139 12.92 1.86 9.45
C ARG A 139 13.64 1.44 8.18
N LEU A 140 14.79 2.03 7.93
CA LEU A 140 15.69 1.66 6.84
C LEU A 140 16.41 0.35 7.18
N ILE A 141 16.54 -0.54 6.20
CA ILE A 141 17.36 -1.75 6.31
C ILE A 141 18.84 -1.37 6.49
N ASN A 142 19.34 -0.46 5.66
CA ASN A 142 20.70 0.05 5.71
C ASN A 142 20.72 1.41 6.40
N LYS A 143 21.14 1.43 7.67
CA LYS A 143 21.28 2.65 8.47
C LYS A 143 22.32 3.59 7.84
N PRO A 144 21.95 4.81 7.40
CA PRO A 144 22.91 5.79 6.90
C PRO A 144 23.86 6.26 8.02
N PRO A 145 25.10 6.66 7.69
CA PRO A 145 26.00 7.34 8.64
C PRO A 145 25.30 8.56 9.24
N ASN A 146 25.46 8.77 10.56
CA ASN A 146 24.86 9.89 11.31
C ASN A 146 23.32 9.96 11.34
N HIS A 147 22.61 8.95 10.83
CA HIS A 147 21.15 8.84 10.98
C HIS A 147 20.80 7.80 12.05
N SER A 148 19.67 7.92 12.73
CA SER A 148 19.10 6.86 13.58
C SER A 148 18.80 5.54 12.84
N GLY A 149 18.59 5.59 11.51
CA GLY A 149 18.03 4.52 10.68
C GLY A 149 16.50 4.37 10.76
N TYR A 150 15.80 5.20 11.55
CA TYR A 150 14.35 5.15 11.67
C TYR A 150 13.75 6.48 12.15
N ILE A 151 12.47 6.70 11.86
CA ILE A 151 11.64 7.80 12.38
C ILE A 151 10.29 7.27 12.85
N ARG A 152 9.61 8.03 13.73
CA ARG A 152 8.25 7.75 14.18
C ARG A 152 7.39 8.97 13.92
N LEU A 153 6.19 8.73 13.41
CA LEU A 153 5.22 9.75 13.04
C LEU A 153 3.85 9.45 13.64
N GLY A 154 2.97 10.45 13.61
CA GLY A 154 1.63 10.36 14.19
C GLY A 154 1.62 10.45 15.71
N LEU A 155 2.66 11.05 16.30
CA LEU A 155 2.78 11.29 17.74
C LEU A 155 2.13 12.62 18.15
N GLY A 156 1.80 13.49 17.19
CA GLY A 156 1.27 14.83 17.45
C GLY A 156 2.37 15.84 17.79
N GLU A 157 3.60 15.59 17.35
CA GLU A 157 4.74 16.51 17.48
C GLU A 157 4.74 17.52 16.31
N ASN A 158 5.28 18.73 16.51
CA ASN A 158 5.19 19.80 15.51
C ASN A 158 6.19 19.67 14.35
N ASP A 159 7.25 18.87 14.51
CA ASP A 159 8.36 18.71 13.57
C ASP A 159 8.29 17.41 12.75
N GLU A 160 7.20 16.64 12.85
CA GLU A 160 7.06 15.34 12.19
C GLU A 160 7.16 15.42 10.66
N VAL A 161 6.67 16.51 10.05
CA VAL A 161 6.77 16.72 8.60
C VAL A 161 8.22 16.94 8.18
N ASP A 162 8.97 17.77 8.92
CA ASP A 162 10.39 18.04 8.62
C ASP A 162 11.23 16.78 8.82
N LEU A 163 10.92 15.99 9.86
CA LEU A 163 11.55 14.68 10.10
C LEU A 163 11.29 13.71 8.95
N LEU A 164 10.06 13.66 8.43
CA LEU A 164 9.71 12.85 7.27
C LEU A 164 10.50 13.29 6.03
N MET A 165 10.55 14.59 5.73
CA MET A 165 11.28 15.09 4.56
C MET A 165 12.77 14.77 4.64
N LYS A 166 13.42 15.02 5.79
CA LYS A 166 14.83 14.65 6.02
C LYS A 166 15.07 13.15 5.90
N PHE A 167 14.12 12.30 6.32
CA PHE A 167 14.24 10.85 6.18
C PHE A 167 14.17 10.40 4.71
N LEU A 168 13.32 11.04 3.90
CA LEU A 168 13.18 10.73 2.47
C LEU A 168 14.36 11.22 1.62
N GLU A 169 15.19 12.12 2.13
CA GLU A 169 16.45 12.54 1.51
C GLU A 169 17.56 11.49 1.61
N THR A 170 17.33 10.39 2.35
CA THR A 170 18.28 9.29 2.41
C THR A 170 18.47 8.62 1.04
N ILE A 171 19.69 8.13 0.81
CA ILE A 171 20.09 7.51 -0.45
C ILE A 171 20.23 5.99 -0.30
N PRO A 172 19.87 5.21 -1.33
CA PRO A 172 20.04 3.77 -1.29
C PRO A 172 21.51 3.35 -1.38
N LEU A 173 21.97 2.54 -0.44
CA LEU A 173 23.34 2.04 -0.30
C LEU A 173 23.35 0.69 0.46
N GLY A 174 24.34 -0.16 0.17
CA GLY A 174 24.56 -1.41 0.92
C GLY A 174 23.80 -2.62 0.36
N HIS A 175 23.67 -3.65 1.19
CA HIS A 175 23.05 -4.95 0.88
C HIS A 175 21.67 -5.09 1.54
N THR A 176 20.98 -6.22 1.39
CA THR A 176 19.63 -6.42 1.95
C THR A 176 19.61 -7.46 3.09
N PRO A 177 20.12 -7.15 4.31
CA PRO A 177 20.09 -8.04 5.48
C PRO A 177 18.68 -8.11 6.13
N LEU A 178 17.71 -8.61 5.38
CA LEU A 178 16.29 -8.57 5.74
C LEU A 178 15.97 -9.36 7.03
N CYS A 179 16.50 -10.56 7.21
CA CYS A 179 16.29 -11.39 8.40
C CYS A 179 16.83 -10.72 9.68
N THR A 180 17.99 -10.08 9.58
CA THR A 180 18.64 -9.40 10.70
C THR A 180 17.79 -8.21 11.15
N CYS A 181 17.31 -7.42 10.19
CA CYS A 181 16.41 -6.30 10.47
C CYS A 181 15.07 -6.76 11.03
N LEU A 182 14.49 -7.84 10.47
CA LEU A 182 13.23 -8.41 10.93
C LEU A 182 13.33 -8.96 12.35
N LYS A 183 14.45 -9.60 12.71
CA LYS A 183 14.71 -10.06 14.08
C LYS A 183 14.82 -8.92 15.09
N ASN A 184 15.40 -7.79 14.68
CA ASN A 184 15.42 -6.60 15.53
C ASN A 184 14.02 -6.02 15.71
N LEU A 185 13.23 -5.98 14.63
CA LEU A 185 11.83 -5.55 14.67
C LEU A 185 10.95 -6.45 15.54
N GLU A 186 11.15 -7.78 15.50
CA GLU A 186 10.46 -8.76 16.34
C GLU A 186 10.56 -8.39 17.83
N ASN A 187 11.74 -8.01 18.31
CA ASN A 187 11.93 -7.62 19.71
C ASN A 187 11.18 -6.34 20.07
N ASP A 188 11.03 -5.41 19.13
CA ASP A 188 10.25 -4.19 19.33
C ASP A 188 8.75 -4.48 19.35
N ILE A 189 8.29 -5.30 18.39
CA ILE A 189 6.89 -5.74 18.32
C ILE A 189 6.50 -6.49 19.57
N LYS A 190 7.32 -7.43 20.07
CA LYS A 190 7.04 -8.15 21.34
C LYS A 190 6.81 -7.21 22.52
N ARG A 191 7.64 -6.16 22.65
CA ARG A 191 7.49 -5.16 23.71
C ARG A 191 6.19 -4.39 23.58
N HIS A 192 5.74 -4.12 22.35
CA HIS A 192 4.47 -3.45 22.10
C HIS A 192 3.25 -4.40 22.13
N ALA A 193 3.44 -5.68 21.82
CA ALA A 193 2.41 -6.71 21.86
C ALA A 193 1.83 -6.81 23.27
N GLU A 194 2.67 -6.71 24.31
CA GLU A 194 2.22 -6.65 25.71
C GLU A 194 1.24 -5.48 25.98
N GLN A 195 1.33 -4.39 25.24
CA GLN A 195 0.46 -3.22 25.37
C GLN A 195 -0.82 -3.32 24.51
N VAL A 196 -0.82 -4.17 23.48
CA VAL A 196 -1.88 -4.23 22.46
C VAL A 196 -2.72 -5.51 22.57
N LYS A 197 -2.17 -6.60 23.11
CA LYS A 197 -2.80 -7.93 23.15
C LYS A 197 -4.16 -7.97 23.85
N ASP A 198 -4.37 -7.08 24.81
CA ASP A 198 -5.63 -7.01 25.58
C ASP A 198 -6.64 -6.03 24.95
N LEU A 199 -6.28 -5.38 23.84
CA LEU A 199 -7.16 -4.48 23.09
C LEU A 199 -7.92 -5.28 22.04
N GLU A 200 -9.18 -5.59 22.33
CA GLU A 200 -10.06 -6.33 21.44
C GLU A 200 -10.13 -5.69 20.04
N GLY A 201 -10.00 -6.52 19.00
CA GLY A 201 -10.08 -6.09 17.61
C GLY A 201 -8.86 -5.32 17.09
N LYS A 202 -7.84 -5.06 17.93
CA LYS A 202 -6.63 -4.38 17.50
C LYS A 202 -5.62 -5.31 16.84
N TYR A 203 -4.89 -4.81 15.85
CA TYR A 203 -3.77 -5.50 15.21
C TYR A 203 -2.59 -4.57 14.94
N ILE A 204 -1.42 -5.17 14.70
CA ILE A 204 -0.22 -4.50 14.22
C ILE A 204 -0.09 -4.77 12.73
N CYS A 205 0.32 -3.78 11.96
CA CYS A 205 0.72 -4.00 10.57
C CYS A 205 2.21 -3.79 10.38
N VAL A 206 2.84 -4.69 9.63
CA VAL A 206 4.23 -4.65 9.23
C VAL A 206 4.29 -4.64 7.70
N VAL A 207 4.70 -3.53 7.13
CA VAL A 207 4.96 -3.40 5.69
C VAL A 207 6.45 -3.65 5.46
N ILE A 208 6.79 -4.54 4.54
CA ILE A 208 8.15 -4.85 4.13
C ILE A 208 8.30 -4.46 2.66
N SER A 209 8.99 -3.36 2.40
CA SER A 209 9.29 -2.91 1.03
C SER A 209 10.69 -3.38 0.65
N THR A 210 10.80 -4.22 -0.38
CA THR A 210 12.06 -4.88 -0.77
C THR A 210 12.08 -5.13 -2.27
N ASP A 211 13.25 -5.03 -2.90
CA ASP A 211 13.42 -5.32 -4.32
C ASP A 211 14.05 -6.68 -4.60
N GLY A 212 14.25 -7.48 -3.56
CA GLY A 212 14.95 -8.76 -3.62
C GLY A 212 14.47 -9.78 -2.60
N GLU A 213 14.99 -11.00 -2.77
CA GLU A 213 14.86 -12.08 -1.80
C GLU A 213 15.71 -11.80 -0.53
N PRO A 214 15.39 -12.42 0.62
CA PRO A 214 16.23 -12.33 1.81
C PRO A 214 17.65 -12.88 1.55
N THR A 215 18.70 -12.06 1.70
CA THR A 215 20.10 -12.41 1.34
C THR A 215 21.11 -12.26 2.48
N ASP A 216 20.67 -12.31 3.74
CA ASP A 216 21.48 -12.07 4.95
C ASP A 216 22.81 -12.85 5.06
N VAL A 217 22.99 -13.94 4.31
CA VAL A 217 24.27 -14.62 4.14
C VAL A 217 24.69 -14.59 2.68
N ALA A 218 25.82 -13.95 2.42
CA ALA A 218 26.49 -13.98 1.13
C ALA A 218 27.02 -15.40 0.85
N GLN A 219 26.18 -16.31 0.33
CA GLN A 219 26.56 -17.50 -0.44
C GLN A 219 25.34 -18.34 -0.87
N SER A 220 25.30 -18.69 -2.16
CA SER A 220 24.29 -19.49 -2.86
C SER A 220 24.03 -20.91 -2.32
N LYS A 221 24.79 -21.38 -1.32
CA LYS A 221 24.64 -22.73 -0.76
C LYS A 221 23.56 -22.88 0.31
N TRP A 222 22.98 -21.77 0.80
CA TRP A 222 22.09 -21.79 1.96
C TRP A 222 20.78 -21.02 1.77
N GLN A 223 20.43 -20.66 0.54
CA GLN A 223 19.26 -19.84 0.23
C GLN A 223 17.96 -20.40 0.80
N GLU A 224 17.71 -21.71 0.66
CA GLU A 224 16.54 -22.39 1.26
C GLU A 224 16.52 -22.27 2.79
N THR A 225 17.69 -22.33 3.44
CA THR A 225 17.80 -22.13 4.90
C THR A 225 17.48 -20.69 5.30
N VAL A 226 17.91 -19.70 4.51
CA VAL A 226 17.61 -18.28 4.77
C VAL A 226 16.11 -18.01 4.61
N VAL A 227 15.50 -18.54 3.55
CA VAL A 227 14.05 -18.42 3.33
C VAL A 227 13.27 -19.05 4.48
N GLN A 228 13.66 -20.23 4.96
CA GLN A 228 13.00 -20.85 6.12
C GLN A 228 13.21 -20.05 7.41
N ILE A 229 14.38 -19.45 7.62
CA ILE A 229 14.64 -18.53 8.74
C ILE A 229 13.73 -17.31 8.64
N PHE A 230 13.60 -16.73 7.46
CA PHE A 230 12.75 -15.58 7.19
C PHE A 230 11.27 -15.89 7.47
N ILE A 231 10.74 -17.00 6.92
CA ILE A 231 9.37 -17.47 7.18
C ILE A 231 9.14 -17.67 8.69
N ASN A 232 10.09 -18.29 9.38
CA ASN A 232 10.01 -18.47 10.83
C ASN A 232 10.02 -17.13 11.59
N LEU A 233 10.68 -16.10 11.07
CA LEU A 233 10.65 -14.76 11.64
C LEU A 233 9.29 -14.09 11.41
N LEU A 234 8.68 -14.24 10.23
CA LEU A 234 7.32 -13.73 9.96
C LEU A 234 6.30 -14.29 10.96
N HIS A 235 6.29 -15.61 11.16
CA HIS A 235 5.43 -16.23 12.18
C HIS A 235 5.68 -15.69 13.59
N LYS A 236 6.94 -15.39 13.93
CA LYS A 236 7.27 -14.84 15.25
C LYS A 236 6.74 -13.43 15.47
N LEU A 237 6.50 -12.65 14.42
CA LEU A 237 5.88 -11.32 14.55
C LEU A 237 4.41 -11.41 14.95
N ALA A 238 3.75 -12.53 14.66
CA ALA A 238 2.36 -12.80 15.06
C ALA A 238 2.23 -13.41 16.46
N ASN A 239 3.35 -13.71 17.14
CA ASN A 239 3.28 -14.35 18.45
C ASN A 239 2.78 -13.38 19.51
N GLY A 240 1.55 -13.60 19.97
CA GLY A 240 0.95 -12.89 21.10
C GLY A 240 0.30 -11.56 20.74
N VAL A 241 0.14 -11.26 19.45
CA VAL A 241 -0.64 -10.11 18.94
C VAL A 241 -1.04 -10.39 17.50
N LYS A 242 -2.28 -10.02 17.13
CA LYS A 242 -2.72 -10.10 15.74
C LYS A 242 -1.82 -9.22 14.86
N THR A 243 -1.20 -9.81 13.85
CA THR A 243 -0.25 -9.14 12.96
C THR A 243 -0.63 -9.36 11.51
N HIS A 244 -0.76 -8.26 10.78
CA HIS A 244 -0.88 -8.23 9.33
C HIS A 244 0.46 -7.86 8.70
N ILE A 245 0.96 -8.68 7.79
CA ILE A 245 2.19 -8.41 7.06
C ILE A 245 1.84 -8.07 5.62
N LEU A 246 2.32 -6.93 5.13
CA LEU A 246 2.23 -6.56 3.74
C LEU A 246 3.62 -6.60 3.14
N ILE A 247 3.85 -7.44 2.13
CA ILE A 247 5.07 -7.40 1.34
C ILE A 247 4.82 -6.49 0.16
N ARG A 248 5.66 -5.48 -0.02
CA ARG A 248 5.67 -4.62 -1.20
C ARG A 248 6.93 -4.89 -2.02
N PRO A 249 6.90 -5.77 -3.03
CA PRO A 249 7.98 -5.90 -4.00
C PRO A 249 8.21 -4.54 -4.67
N CYS A 250 9.47 -4.11 -4.73
CA CYS A 250 9.87 -2.88 -5.40
C CYS A 250 10.67 -3.25 -6.67
N THR A 251 10.16 -4.18 -7.48
CA THR A 251 10.88 -4.71 -8.64
C THR A 251 9.94 -5.34 -9.67
N ASP A 252 10.28 -5.17 -10.95
CA ASP A 252 9.62 -5.85 -12.08
C ASP A 252 10.14 -7.27 -12.36
N VAL A 253 11.01 -7.80 -11.50
CA VAL A 253 11.68 -9.07 -11.78
C VAL A 253 10.74 -10.22 -11.44
N ASP A 254 10.15 -10.82 -12.49
CA ASP A 254 9.13 -11.88 -12.41
C ASP A 254 9.43 -12.98 -11.39
N ASN A 255 10.69 -13.45 -11.28
CA ASN A 255 11.02 -14.53 -10.34
C ASN A 255 10.97 -14.08 -8.87
N ILE A 256 11.19 -12.80 -8.58
CA ILE A 256 11.11 -12.22 -7.23
C ILE A 256 9.64 -12.01 -6.86
N VAL A 257 8.84 -11.47 -7.77
CA VAL A 257 7.37 -11.35 -7.59
C VAL A 257 6.75 -12.73 -7.37
N LYS A 258 7.13 -13.70 -8.21
CA LYS A 258 6.69 -15.10 -8.06
C LYS A 258 7.12 -15.69 -6.72
N PHE A 259 8.36 -15.44 -6.27
CA PHE A 259 8.84 -15.91 -4.98
C PHE A 259 7.95 -15.43 -3.82
N TRP A 260 7.60 -14.15 -3.79
CA TRP A 260 6.71 -13.58 -2.77
C TRP A 260 5.30 -14.18 -2.85
N ASN A 261 4.74 -14.29 -4.05
CA ASN A 261 3.44 -14.92 -4.27
C ASN A 261 3.40 -16.41 -3.88
N ASP A 262 4.51 -17.12 -4.03
CA ASP A 262 4.63 -18.52 -3.61
C ASP A 262 4.74 -18.62 -2.07
N ILE A 263 5.44 -17.68 -1.40
CA ILE A 263 5.47 -17.60 0.07
C ILE A 263 4.06 -17.37 0.63
N ASP A 264 3.35 -16.40 0.06
CA ASP A 264 2.00 -16.04 0.49
C ASP A 264 1.04 -17.23 0.44
N LYS A 265 0.92 -17.89 -0.73
CA LYS A 265 0.10 -19.11 -0.89
C LYS A 265 0.46 -20.23 0.09
N ASN A 266 1.75 -20.41 0.37
CA ASN A 266 2.22 -21.45 1.29
C ASN A 266 1.89 -21.10 2.76
N LEU A 267 2.02 -19.83 3.12
CA LEU A 267 1.67 -19.32 4.43
C LEU A 267 0.16 -19.36 4.64
N ASP A 268 -0.64 -18.99 3.65
CA ASP A 268 -2.09 -19.12 3.70
C ASP A 268 -2.56 -20.56 3.84
N ALA A 269 -1.95 -21.49 3.09
CA ALA A 269 -2.28 -22.89 3.19
C ALA A 269 -1.97 -23.47 4.58
N SER A 270 -0.90 -22.98 5.23
CA SER A 270 -0.47 -23.43 6.56
C SER A 270 -1.09 -22.64 7.72
N SER A 271 -1.61 -21.43 7.45
CA SER A 271 -2.24 -20.52 8.43
C SER A 271 -3.76 -20.69 8.51
N LYS A 272 -4.35 -21.63 7.75
CA LYS A 272 -5.75 -22.08 7.92
C LYS A 272 -5.97 -22.66 9.33
N GLY A 273 -6.16 -21.77 10.30
CA GLY A 273 -6.28 -22.06 11.74
C GLY A 273 -5.67 -20.99 12.67
N PHE A 274 -4.93 -20.01 12.15
CA PHE A 274 -4.38 -18.89 12.91
C PHE A 274 -5.10 -17.58 12.54
N ASP A 275 -6.13 -17.21 13.30
CA ASP A 275 -6.85 -15.92 13.14
C ASP A 275 -5.98 -14.68 13.45
N GLU A 276 -4.77 -14.91 13.98
CA GLU A 276 -3.83 -13.89 14.44
C GLU A 276 -2.79 -13.48 13.37
N PHE A 277 -2.74 -14.14 12.22
CA PHE A 277 -1.74 -13.87 11.18
C PHE A 277 -2.38 -13.73 9.81
N SER A 278 -2.02 -12.66 9.09
CA SER A 278 -2.27 -12.55 7.65
C SER A 278 -1.05 -12.00 6.95
N LEU A 279 -0.79 -12.50 5.74
CA LEU A 279 0.20 -11.96 4.82
C LEU A 279 -0.51 -11.56 3.54
N ASP A 280 -0.08 -10.46 2.92
CA ASP A 280 -0.53 -10.02 1.60
C ASP A 280 0.70 -9.55 0.81
N VAL A 281 0.70 -9.78 -0.50
CA VAL A 281 1.75 -9.31 -1.42
C VAL A 281 1.11 -8.29 -2.35
N LEU A 282 1.54 -7.04 -2.21
CA LEU A 282 1.01 -5.91 -2.98
C LEU A 282 2.09 -5.41 -3.94
N ASP A 283 1.89 -5.64 -5.23
CA ASP A 283 2.80 -5.21 -6.30
C ASP A 283 2.75 -3.68 -6.50
N ASP A 284 3.37 -3.18 -7.57
CA ASP A 284 3.20 -1.78 -7.95
C ASP A 284 1.76 -1.45 -8.39
N LEU A 285 1.46 -0.15 -8.53
CA LEU A 285 0.12 0.31 -8.90
C LEU A 285 -0.36 -0.27 -10.25
N ALA A 286 0.55 -0.46 -11.22
CA ALA A 286 0.18 -0.89 -12.55
C ALA A 286 -0.10 -2.40 -12.61
N GLY A 287 0.70 -3.21 -11.91
CA GLY A 287 0.50 -4.64 -11.71
C GLY A 287 -0.84 -4.93 -11.04
N GLU A 288 -1.08 -4.29 -9.90
CA GLU A 288 -2.35 -4.40 -9.16
C GLU A 288 -3.56 -3.96 -10.01
N CYS A 289 -3.42 -2.84 -10.73
CA CYS A 289 -4.48 -2.35 -11.60
C CYS A 289 -4.83 -3.36 -12.70
N LYS A 290 -3.83 -4.02 -13.26
CA LYS A 290 -4.01 -5.06 -14.28
C LYS A 290 -4.73 -6.28 -13.72
N ASP A 291 -4.30 -6.79 -12.58
CA ASP A 291 -4.90 -7.98 -11.98
C ASP A 291 -6.36 -7.73 -11.58
N VAL A 292 -6.65 -6.58 -10.95
CA VAL A 292 -8.02 -6.19 -10.63
C VAL A 292 -8.87 -6.02 -11.88
N MET A 293 -8.34 -5.43 -12.96
CA MET A 293 -9.09 -5.29 -14.21
C MET A 293 -9.39 -6.63 -14.87
N ASP A 294 -8.52 -7.63 -14.72
CA ASP A 294 -8.72 -8.97 -15.27
C ASP A 294 -9.81 -9.75 -14.50
N LYS A 295 -9.90 -9.59 -13.17
CA LYS A 295 -10.94 -10.25 -12.34
C LYS A 295 -12.25 -9.48 -12.29
N THR A 296 -12.16 -8.17 -12.18
CA THR A 296 -13.23 -7.24 -11.83
C THR A 296 -13.24 -6.06 -12.82
N PRO A 297 -13.50 -6.31 -14.12
CA PRO A 297 -13.28 -5.34 -15.20
C PRO A 297 -14.19 -4.10 -15.16
N TRP A 298 -15.19 -4.10 -14.28
CA TRP A 298 -16.10 -2.99 -14.03
C TRP A 298 -15.59 -2.02 -12.97
N LEU A 299 -14.55 -2.38 -12.21
CA LEU A 299 -13.91 -1.55 -11.20
C LEU A 299 -12.60 -0.99 -11.75
N THR A 300 -12.41 0.32 -11.63
CA THR A 300 -11.11 0.94 -11.86
C THR A 300 -10.33 0.94 -10.56
N TYR A 301 -9.21 0.21 -10.53
CA TYR A 301 -8.25 0.27 -9.43
C TYR A 301 -7.33 1.48 -9.63
N GLY A 302 -7.44 2.45 -8.72
CA GLY A 302 -6.72 3.71 -8.77
C GLY A 302 -5.71 3.89 -7.63
N PRO A 303 -4.84 4.92 -7.72
CA PRO A 303 -3.82 5.19 -6.71
C PRO A 303 -4.37 5.32 -5.30
N GLU A 304 -5.58 5.86 -5.12
CA GLU A 304 -6.17 6.07 -3.79
C GLU A 304 -6.49 4.75 -3.08
N LEU A 305 -6.97 3.74 -3.83
CA LEU A 305 -7.24 2.41 -3.30
C LEU A 305 -5.95 1.65 -3.03
N HIS A 306 -4.95 1.82 -3.90
CA HIS A 306 -3.61 1.28 -3.70
C HIS A 306 -2.96 1.82 -2.42
N ARG A 307 -3.03 3.13 -2.20
CA ARG A 307 -2.54 3.77 -0.96
C ARG A 307 -3.26 3.25 0.28
N LEU A 308 -4.55 2.93 0.18
CA LEU A 308 -5.32 2.35 1.29
C LEU A 308 -4.83 0.93 1.63
N ARG A 309 -4.46 0.12 0.63
CA ARG A 309 -3.84 -1.20 0.85
C ARG A 309 -2.41 -1.09 1.40
N GLU A 310 -1.59 -0.17 0.90
CA GLU A 310 -0.26 0.12 1.50
C GLU A 310 -0.35 0.64 2.94
N TRP A 311 -1.44 1.36 3.24
CA TRP A 311 -1.83 1.70 4.61
C TRP A 311 -2.26 0.49 5.43
N GLY A 312 -2.15 -0.73 4.91
CA GLY A 312 -2.37 -2.03 5.58
C GLY A 312 -3.69 -2.10 6.32
N VAL A 313 -4.77 -1.67 5.66
CA VAL A 313 -6.13 -1.92 6.12
C VAL A 313 -6.45 -3.39 5.92
N LEU A 314 -6.81 -4.07 7.00
CA LEU A 314 -7.33 -5.43 6.93
C LEU A 314 -8.78 -5.46 6.49
N GLY A 315 -9.07 -6.32 5.51
CA GLY A 315 -10.44 -6.64 5.15
C GLY A 315 -10.47 -7.61 3.99
N ARG A 316 -11.31 -8.64 4.08
CA ARG A 316 -11.45 -9.68 3.06
C ARG A 316 -11.68 -9.14 1.65
N ILE A 317 -12.34 -7.99 1.54
CA ILE A 317 -12.58 -7.35 0.24
C ILE A 317 -11.31 -6.88 -0.46
N PHE A 318 -10.27 -6.50 0.30
CA PHE A 318 -8.99 -6.08 -0.24
C PHE A 318 -8.16 -7.28 -0.70
N ASP A 319 -8.31 -8.44 -0.05
CA ASP A 319 -7.73 -9.70 -0.50
C ASP A 319 -8.50 -10.27 -1.71
N ASP A 320 -9.82 -10.14 -1.74
CA ASP A 320 -10.65 -10.73 -2.79
C ASP A 320 -10.53 -9.98 -4.15
N ILE A 321 -10.12 -8.70 -4.17
CA ILE A 321 -10.30 -7.77 -5.31
C ILE A 321 -9.46 -8.11 -6.55
N ASP A 322 -8.22 -8.54 -6.32
CA ASP A 322 -7.18 -8.92 -7.27
C ASP A 322 -7.09 -10.45 -7.43
N GLU A 323 -7.45 -11.22 -6.39
CA GLU A 323 -7.44 -12.67 -6.44
C GLU A 323 -8.65 -13.27 -7.19
N SER A 324 -9.85 -12.70 -6.98
CA SER A 324 -11.09 -13.36 -7.37
C SER A 324 -12.16 -12.40 -7.94
N PRO A 325 -13.06 -12.90 -8.80
CA PRO A 325 -14.18 -12.08 -9.25
C PRO A 325 -15.10 -11.73 -8.08
N ILE A 326 -15.29 -10.45 -7.83
CA ILE A 326 -16.20 -9.97 -6.79
C ILE A 326 -17.62 -10.48 -7.05
N ASN A 327 -18.24 -11.02 -6.01
CA ASN A 327 -19.62 -11.48 -6.05
C ASN A 327 -20.60 -10.34 -5.71
N ILE A 328 -21.89 -10.56 -5.97
CA ILE A 328 -22.92 -9.55 -5.77
C ILE A 328 -23.18 -9.20 -4.29
N ALA A 329 -22.83 -10.08 -3.34
CA ALA A 329 -22.98 -9.81 -1.92
C ALA A 329 -21.95 -8.76 -1.45
N ASN A 330 -20.73 -8.84 -1.98
CA ASN A 330 -19.63 -7.93 -1.68
C ASN A 330 -19.69 -6.61 -2.47
N LEU A 331 -20.62 -6.49 -3.43
CA LEU A 331 -20.73 -5.32 -4.30
C LEU A 331 -21.04 -4.04 -3.50
N VAL A 332 -21.91 -4.14 -2.49
CA VAL A 332 -22.27 -2.99 -1.63
C VAL A 332 -21.05 -2.51 -0.84
N ASP A 333 -20.20 -3.42 -0.40
CA ASP A 333 -19.00 -3.09 0.37
C ASP A 333 -18.00 -2.28 -0.47
N ILE A 334 -17.77 -2.66 -1.73
CA ILE A 334 -16.90 -1.89 -2.64
C ILE A 334 -17.46 -0.49 -2.89
N ILE A 335 -18.77 -0.38 -3.11
CA ILE A 335 -19.43 0.92 -3.28
C ILE A 335 -19.29 1.76 -2.01
N GLY A 336 -19.39 1.16 -0.82
CA GLY A 336 -19.16 1.82 0.46
C GLY A 336 -17.71 2.30 0.63
N ILE A 337 -16.73 1.47 0.29
CA ILE A 337 -15.31 1.82 0.37
C ILE A 337 -14.98 3.01 -0.52
N ILE A 338 -15.58 3.11 -1.71
CA ILE A 338 -15.28 4.22 -2.64
C ILE A 338 -16.09 5.46 -2.27
N PHE A 339 -17.41 5.33 -2.18
CA PHE A 339 -18.33 6.46 -2.12
C PHE A 339 -18.76 6.86 -0.70
N GLY A 340 -18.53 5.99 0.28
CA GLY A 340 -18.82 6.22 1.69
C GLY A 340 -20.12 5.59 2.18
N SER A 341 -20.18 5.43 3.51
CA SER A 341 -21.30 4.81 4.24
C SER A 341 -22.66 5.48 3.97
N GLN A 342 -22.66 6.81 3.80
CA GLN A 342 -23.89 7.57 3.48
C GLN A 342 -24.53 7.13 2.17
N VAL A 343 -23.72 6.70 1.19
CA VAL A 343 -24.23 6.18 -0.07
C VAL A 343 -24.83 4.80 0.14
N THR A 344 -24.16 3.92 0.87
CA THR A 344 -24.66 2.55 1.13
C THR A 344 -25.92 2.51 1.97
N ASP A 345 -26.11 3.45 2.90
CA ASP A 345 -27.32 3.54 3.74
C ASP A 345 -28.60 3.78 2.93
N THR A 346 -28.46 4.40 1.76
CA THR A 346 -29.58 4.70 0.85
C THR A 346 -29.62 3.80 -0.37
N LEU A 347 -28.62 2.92 -0.53
CA LEU A 347 -28.46 2.09 -1.71
C LEU A 347 -29.53 0.98 -1.71
N PRO A 348 -30.39 0.88 -2.74
CA PRO A 348 -31.33 -0.22 -2.83
C PRO A 348 -30.57 -1.54 -2.98
N PRO A 349 -31.07 -2.67 -2.47
CA PRO A 349 -30.36 -3.93 -2.58
C PRO A 349 -30.19 -4.33 -4.07
N PRO A 350 -28.99 -4.77 -4.48
CA PRO A 350 -28.71 -5.11 -5.88
C PRO A 350 -29.55 -6.29 -6.37
N GLN A 351 -29.93 -7.18 -5.45
CA GLN A 351 -30.93 -8.22 -5.67
C GLN A 351 -32.17 -7.95 -4.84
N GLY A 352 -33.35 -7.94 -5.47
CA GLY A 352 -34.60 -7.69 -4.77
C GLY A 352 -35.81 -8.27 -5.51
N GLN A 353 -36.91 -8.49 -4.77
CA GLN A 353 -38.16 -9.01 -5.32
C GLN A 353 -38.85 -8.03 -6.28
N LYS A 354 -38.57 -6.73 -6.15
CA LYS A 354 -39.16 -5.70 -7.02
C LYS A 354 -38.53 -5.76 -8.41
N LYS A 355 -39.38 -5.67 -9.45
CA LYS A 355 -39.06 -5.80 -10.88
C LYS A 355 -37.95 -4.86 -11.39
N ASP A 356 -37.63 -3.80 -10.65
CA ASP A 356 -36.66 -2.76 -11.03
C ASP A 356 -35.60 -2.45 -9.95
N SER A 357 -35.32 -3.42 -9.06
CA SER A 357 -34.34 -3.20 -7.97
C SER A 357 -32.93 -2.88 -8.52
N TRP A 358 -32.51 -3.60 -9.56
CA TRP A 358 -31.20 -3.43 -10.20
C TRP A 358 -31.06 -2.09 -10.95
N GLY A 359 -32.10 -1.66 -11.67
CA GLY A 359 -32.08 -0.37 -12.38
C GLY A 359 -31.91 0.81 -11.42
N LYS A 360 -32.62 0.76 -10.28
CA LYS A 360 -32.48 1.75 -9.22
C LYS A 360 -31.11 1.70 -8.54
N PHE A 361 -30.54 0.51 -8.34
CA PHE A 361 -29.18 0.35 -7.82
C PHE A 361 -28.17 1.06 -8.73
N LEU A 362 -28.17 0.76 -10.03
CA LEU A 362 -27.27 1.40 -10.99
C LEU A 362 -27.44 2.93 -11.03
N GLN A 363 -28.68 3.42 -10.94
CA GLN A 363 -28.95 4.85 -10.88
C GLN A 363 -28.34 5.51 -9.63
N HIS A 364 -28.41 4.86 -8.47
CA HIS A 364 -27.81 5.40 -7.23
C HIS A 364 -26.28 5.40 -7.31
N VAL A 365 -25.66 4.34 -7.85
CA VAL A 365 -24.20 4.30 -8.07
C VAL A 365 -23.76 5.39 -9.03
N SER A 366 -24.51 5.61 -10.13
CA SER A 366 -24.24 6.70 -11.07
C SER A 366 -24.26 8.06 -10.39
N VAL A 367 -25.30 8.34 -9.61
CA VAL A 367 -25.44 9.60 -8.87
C VAL A 367 -24.32 9.78 -7.85
N ALA A 368 -23.93 8.70 -7.15
CA ALA A 368 -22.81 8.74 -6.20
C ALA A 368 -21.49 9.08 -6.90
N GLN A 369 -21.23 8.50 -8.07
CA GLN A 369 -20.06 8.78 -8.89
C GLN A 369 -20.05 10.23 -9.40
N ASP A 370 -21.18 10.72 -9.89
CA ASP A 370 -21.31 12.10 -10.37
C ASP A 370 -21.12 13.14 -9.24
N ASN A 371 -21.55 12.79 -8.01
CA ASN A 371 -21.44 13.66 -6.84
C ASN A 371 -20.01 13.83 -6.32
N LEU A 372 -19.09 12.93 -6.68
CA LEU A 372 -17.68 13.07 -6.30
C LEU A 372 -16.96 14.20 -7.06
N LYS A 373 -17.62 14.90 -8.00
CA LYS A 373 -17.10 16.07 -8.75
C LYS A 373 -15.67 15.83 -9.28
N GLU A 374 -14.70 16.68 -8.92
CA GLU A 374 -13.27 16.60 -9.29
C GLU A 374 -12.59 15.28 -8.86
N ARG A 375 -13.25 14.44 -8.05
CA ARG A 375 -12.78 13.13 -7.55
C ARG A 375 -13.64 11.96 -8.00
N GLY A 376 -14.60 12.19 -8.91
CA GLY A 376 -15.51 11.15 -9.42
C GLY A 376 -14.87 10.16 -10.37
N ASN A 377 -13.65 10.46 -10.79
CA ASN A 377 -12.80 9.57 -11.58
C ASN A 377 -11.49 9.33 -10.85
N THR A 378 -10.78 8.30 -11.27
CA THR A 378 -9.43 7.98 -10.81
C THR A 378 -8.55 7.61 -11.99
N PHE A 379 -7.25 7.66 -11.77
CA PHE A 379 -6.27 7.27 -12.78
C PHE A 379 -6.19 5.75 -12.91
N ASN A 380 -6.37 5.27 -14.13
CA ASN A 380 -6.19 3.87 -14.49
C ASN A 380 -4.77 3.68 -15.04
N ALA A 381 -3.90 3.02 -14.27
CA ALA A 381 -2.49 2.86 -14.65
C ALA A 381 -2.28 2.00 -15.90
N VAL A 382 -3.15 1.03 -16.16
CA VAL A 382 -3.07 0.17 -17.36
C VAL A 382 -3.44 0.93 -18.63
N LYS A 383 -4.47 1.77 -18.55
CA LYS A 383 -4.94 2.59 -19.68
C LYS A 383 -4.20 3.92 -19.80
N ASN A 384 -3.49 4.32 -18.74
CA ASN A 384 -2.82 5.61 -18.61
C ASN A 384 -3.78 6.79 -18.86
N GLU A 385 -4.99 6.71 -18.30
CA GLU A 385 -6.02 7.74 -18.46
C GLU A 385 -6.90 7.87 -17.20
N ILE A 386 -7.58 9.00 -17.05
CA ILE A 386 -8.59 9.20 -16.01
C ILE A 386 -9.89 8.50 -16.43
N THR A 387 -10.36 7.56 -15.62
CA THR A 387 -11.62 6.83 -15.85
C THR A 387 -12.53 6.85 -14.62
N PRO A 388 -13.85 6.64 -14.79
CA PRO A 388 -14.74 6.50 -13.66
C PRO A 388 -14.33 5.32 -12.75
N TRP A 389 -14.60 5.43 -11.45
CA TRP A 389 -14.38 4.35 -10.49
C TRP A 389 -15.13 3.08 -10.88
N ILE A 390 -16.37 3.24 -11.35
CA ILE A 390 -17.26 2.14 -11.72
C ILE A 390 -17.69 2.30 -13.19
N ASP A 391 -17.32 1.33 -14.02
CA ASP A 391 -17.87 1.16 -15.37
C ASP A 391 -19.26 0.53 -15.25
N LEU A 392 -20.28 1.39 -15.18
CA LEU A 392 -21.68 1.02 -15.01
C LEU A 392 -22.18 0.07 -16.10
N LYS A 393 -21.62 0.15 -17.32
CA LYS A 393 -22.01 -0.71 -18.43
C LYS A 393 -21.52 -2.13 -18.18
N LYS A 394 -20.23 -2.29 -17.85
CA LYS A 394 -19.65 -3.61 -17.52
C LYS A 394 -20.26 -4.18 -16.24
N LEU A 395 -20.60 -3.34 -15.27
CA LEU A 395 -21.30 -3.75 -14.05
C LEU A 395 -22.70 -4.32 -14.37
N ASP A 396 -23.50 -3.62 -15.21
CA ASP A 396 -24.80 -4.12 -15.69
C ASP A 396 -24.62 -5.45 -16.42
N GLU A 397 -23.69 -5.54 -17.37
CA GLU A 397 -23.44 -6.77 -18.12
C GLU A 397 -23.10 -7.98 -17.22
N LYS A 398 -22.33 -7.75 -16.15
CA LYS A 398 -21.89 -8.81 -15.21
C LYS A 398 -23.03 -9.29 -14.30
N PHE A 399 -23.80 -8.38 -13.73
CA PHE A 399 -24.70 -8.69 -12.61
C PHE A 399 -26.19 -8.59 -12.92
N LYS A 400 -26.57 -8.06 -14.09
CA LYS A 400 -27.98 -7.92 -14.47
C LYS A 400 -28.72 -9.24 -14.33
N PRO A 401 -29.82 -9.29 -13.55
CA PRO A 401 -30.61 -10.50 -13.40
C PRO A 401 -31.08 -11.01 -14.77
N LYS A 402 -30.63 -12.20 -15.16
CA LYS A 402 -31.13 -12.84 -16.39
C LYS A 402 -32.61 -13.14 -16.21
N LYS A 403 -33.46 -12.66 -17.13
CA LYS A 403 -34.89 -13.03 -17.14
C LYS A 403 -34.97 -14.56 -17.19
N LYS A 404 -35.52 -15.19 -16.14
CA LYS A 404 -35.83 -16.62 -16.18
C LYS A 404 -36.75 -16.83 -17.39
N LYS A 405 -36.29 -17.56 -18.40
CA LYS A 405 -37.20 -18.06 -19.45
C LYS A 405 -38.25 -18.87 -18.73
N SER A 406 -39.50 -18.41 -18.73
CA SER A 406 -40.64 -19.19 -18.27
C SER A 406 -40.67 -20.46 -19.11
N PHE A 407 -40.17 -21.57 -18.56
CA PHE A 407 -40.48 -22.89 -19.10
C PHE A 407 -41.94 -23.15 -18.75
N THR A 408 -42.84 -22.67 -19.61
CA THR A 408 -44.22 -23.11 -19.58
C THR A 408 -44.22 -24.59 -19.94
N ARG A 409 -44.09 -25.47 -18.95
CA ARG A 409 -44.45 -26.88 -19.12
C ARG A 409 -45.94 -26.87 -19.45
N LEU A 410 -46.29 -27.01 -20.73
CA LEU A 410 -47.59 -27.54 -21.11
C LEU A 410 -47.66 -28.95 -20.52
N ILE A 411 -48.31 -29.08 -19.38
CA ILE A 411 -48.81 -30.37 -18.93
C ILE A 411 -50.04 -30.63 -19.81
N CYS A 412 -49.85 -31.32 -20.93
CA CYS A 412 -50.97 -31.92 -21.65
C CYS A 412 -51.55 -33.02 -20.77
N TYR A 413 -52.69 -32.75 -20.15
CA TYR A 413 -53.59 -33.80 -19.69
C TYR A 413 -54.27 -34.39 -20.92
N SER A 414 -53.74 -35.50 -21.41
CA SER A 414 -54.48 -36.45 -22.22
C SER A 414 -54.32 -37.79 -21.53
N ASP A 415 -55.38 -38.19 -20.82
CA ASP A 415 -55.93 -39.56 -20.75
C ASP A 415 -57.02 -39.59 -19.66
N ILE A 416 -58.26 -39.34 -20.09
CA ILE A 416 -59.50 -39.88 -19.50
C ILE A 416 -60.07 -40.84 -20.55
#